data_AF-A0A838U7Z4-F1
#
_entry.id   AF-A0A838U7Z4-F1
#
_cell.length_a   1.000
_cell.length_b   1.000
_cell.length_c   1.000
_cell.angle_alpha   90.00
_cell.angle_beta   90.00
_cell.angle_gamma   90.00
#
_symmetry.space_group_name_H-M   'P 1'
#
loop_
_entity.id
_entity.type
_entity.pdbx_description
1 polymer ?
#
loop_
_entity_poly.entity_id
_entity_poly.type
_entity_poly.pdbx_seq_one_letter_code
_entity_poly.pdbx_strand_id
1 'polypeptide(L)'
;MKNSLSSKLLWISLVVVTACIAGSGQASAPLLQDIKVYSATPGPVATATPLVRKTGAATPSAAPVVVPPTISSVRTMFPALAEVAIPGYSGIIVETLDGRTVIESNPGFMFNPASNVKTGTSYSVLKAFGPEFRFATNVYTDGALDQATGNLIGNIYVSGRDPIFGYEHAVAIAHELNRAGVKT
;
A
#
# COMPACT_ATOMS: atom_id res chain seq x y z
N MET A 1 5.14 -42.31 70.79
CA MET A 1 3.86 -41.68 70.38
C MET A 1 4.23 -40.28 69.89
N LYS A 2 4.14 -39.85 68.63
CA LYS A 2 3.42 -40.26 67.42
C LYS A 2 4.35 -40.15 66.20
N ASN A 3 4.17 -41.07 65.26
CA ASN A 3 4.80 -41.14 63.95
C ASN A 3 4.20 -40.09 62.98
N SER A 4 4.95 -39.71 61.94
CA SER A 4 4.49 -39.62 60.54
C SER A 4 5.48 -38.76 59.74
N LEU A 5 6.45 -39.37 59.05
CA LEU A 5 6.40 -39.83 57.65
C LEU A 5 6.50 -38.68 56.62
N SER A 6 7.58 -38.79 55.84
CA SER A 6 8.00 -37.98 54.71
C SER A 6 6.97 -37.86 53.60
N SER A 7 6.87 -36.69 52.97
CA SER A 7 6.45 -36.60 51.56
C SER A 7 7.29 -35.56 50.83
N LYS A 8 8.20 -36.05 49.99
CA LYS A 8 8.83 -35.27 48.93
C LYS A 8 7.74 -34.89 47.93
N LEU A 9 7.32 -33.62 47.91
CA LEU A 9 6.45 -33.12 46.84
C LEU A 9 7.33 -32.67 45.68
N LEU A 10 7.51 -33.57 44.72
CA LEU A 10 8.01 -33.26 43.38
C LEU A 10 7.03 -32.30 42.71
N TRP A 11 7.44 -31.06 42.49
CA TRP A 11 6.74 -30.12 41.62
C TRP A 11 6.99 -30.54 40.17
N ILE A 12 6.00 -31.17 39.54
CA ILE A 12 6.00 -31.43 38.10
C ILE A 12 5.59 -30.12 37.41
N SER A 13 6.56 -29.42 36.82
CA SER A 13 6.28 -28.30 35.93
C SER A 13 5.63 -28.82 34.65
N LEU A 14 4.31 -28.61 34.52
CA LEU A 14 3.58 -28.83 33.29
C LEU A 14 3.92 -27.70 32.30
N VAL A 15 4.89 -27.93 31.42
CA VAL A 15 5.17 -27.03 30.30
C VAL A 15 4.12 -27.31 29.22
N VAL A 16 3.12 -26.44 29.13
CA VAL A 16 2.18 -26.43 28.00
C VAL A 16 2.90 -25.75 26.83
N VAL A 17 3.46 -26.58 25.93
CA VAL A 17 3.96 -26.11 24.63
C VAL A 17 2.74 -25.93 23.73
N THR A 18 2.19 -24.71 23.70
CA THR A 18 1.19 -24.35 22.70
C THR A 18 1.91 -24.22 21.36
N ALA A 19 1.85 -25.27 20.55
CA ALA A 19 2.25 -25.20 19.14
C ALA A 19 1.23 -24.29 18.43
N CYS A 20 1.61 -23.03 18.19
CA CYS A 20 0.94 -22.19 17.21
C CYS A 20 1.14 -22.83 15.84
N ILE A 21 0.23 -23.70 15.44
CA ILE A 21 0.06 -24.08 14.05
C ILE A 21 -0.53 -22.85 13.37
N ALA A 22 0.34 -21.93 12.96
CA ALA A 22 -0.01 -20.96 11.95
C ALA A 22 -0.36 -21.77 10.71
N GLY A 23 -1.67 -21.97 10.47
CA GLY A 23 -2.14 -22.48 9.21
C GLY A 23 -1.59 -21.57 8.12
N SER A 24 -0.57 -22.04 7.42
CA SER A 24 -0.16 -21.46 6.14
C SER A 24 -1.25 -21.79 5.14
N GLY A 25 -2.39 -21.12 5.28
CA GLY A 25 -3.26 -20.83 4.15
C GLY A 25 -2.44 -19.93 3.25
N GLN A 26 -1.58 -20.55 2.43
CA GLN A 26 -0.94 -19.88 1.32
C GLN A 26 -2.09 -19.53 0.37
N ALA A 27 -2.74 -18.40 0.66
CA ALA A 27 -3.62 -17.75 -0.28
C ALA A 27 -2.87 -17.66 -1.61
N SER A 28 -3.57 -17.96 -2.69
CA SER A 28 -3.11 -17.76 -4.07
C SER A 28 -2.23 -16.52 -4.15
N ALA A 29 -1.08 -16.63 -4.83
CA ALA A 29 -0.07 -15.56 -4.87
C ALA A 29 -0.76 -14.18 -4.93
N PRO A 30 -0.61 -13.32 -3.91
CA PRO A 30 -1.54 -12.21 -3.65
C PRO A 30 -1.57 -11.15 -4.77
N LEU A 31 -0.69 -11.28 -5.75
CA LEU A 31 -0.52 -10.38 -6.87
C LEU A 31 -1.27 -10.81 -8.13
N LEU A 32 -1.69 -12.07 -8.25
CA LEU A 32 -2.46 -12.54 -9.40
C LEU A 32 -3.93 -12.68 -9.00
N GLN A 33 -4.75 -11.75 -9.49
CA GLN A 33 -6.20 -11.89 -9.44
C GLN A 33 -6.70 -12.71 -10.62
N ASP A 34 -7.78 -13.46 -10.41
CA ASP A 34 -8.42 -14.19 -11.51
C ASP A 34 -8.89 -13.23 -12.60
N ILE A 35 -8.55 -13.55 -13.85
CA ILE A 35 -9.00 -12.83 -15.02
C ILE A 35 -10.49 -13.12 -15.23
N LYS A 36 -11.30 -12.06 -15.23
CA LYS A 36 -12.74 -12.15 -15.47
C LYS A 36 -13.01 -11.96 -16.96
N VAL A 37 -13.48 -13.02 -17.63
CA VAL A 37 -13.88 -12.98 -19.03
C VAL A 37 -15.36 -12.59 -19.12
N TYR A 38 -15.66 -11.50 -19.82
CA TYR A 38 -17.03 -11.04 -20.06
C TYR A 38 -17.43 -11.41 -21.49
N SER A 39 -18.50 -12.20 -21.65
CA SER A 39 -19.14 -12.40 -22.95
C SER A 39 -19.92 -11.15 -23.35
N ALA A 40 -19.99 -10.84 -24.65
CA ALA A 40 -20.76 -9.74 -25.22
C ALA A 40 -22.28 -9.90 -25.01
N THR A 41 -22.73 -9.77 -23.76
CA THR A 41 -24.07 -9.28 -23.44
C THR A 41 -23.95 -7.75 -23.39
N PRO A 42 -24.94 -6.94 -23.81
CA PRO A 42 -24.90 -5.49 -23.64
C PRO A 42 -24.94 -5.14 -22.14
N GLY A 43 -23.79 -5.28 -21.48
CA GLY A 43 -23.50 -4.80 -20.15
C GLY A 43 -23.10 -3.33 -20.20
N PRO A 44 -23.07 -2.64 -19.04
CA PRO A 44 -22.89 -1.21 -18.99
C PRO A 44 -21.62 -0.80 -19.74
N VAL A 45 -21.78 0.03 -20.77
CA VAL A 45 -20.68 0.67 -21.48
C VAL A 45 -19.77 1.29 -20.44
N ALA A 46 -18.48 0.93 -20.48
CA ALA A 46 -17.47 1.44 -19.56
C ALA A 46 -17.53 2.97 -19.54
N THR A 47 -18.20 3.52 -18.54
CA THR A 47 -18.32 4.96 -18.37
C THR A 47 -17.01 5.44 -17.77
N ALA A 48 -16.35 6.35 -18.48
CA ALA A 48 -15.12 6.97 -18.00
C ALA A 48 -15.34 7.46 -16.57
N THR A 49 -14.58 6.91 -15.62
CA THR A 49 -14.68 7.32 -14.23
C THR A 49 -14.27 8.80 -14.16
N PRO A 50 -15.15 9.72 -13.74
CA PRO A 50 -14.85 11.15 -13.73
C PRO A 50 -14.03 11.49 -12.48
N LEU A 51 -12.90 10.82 -12.27
CA LEU A 51 -12.12 10.94 -11.03
C LEU A 51 -10.72 11.48 -11.23
N VAL A 52 -10.49 12.23 -12.31
CA VAL A 52 -9.33 13.12 -12.41
C VAL A 52 -9.84 14.54 -12.65
N ARG A 53 -10.33 15.19 -11.60
CA ARG A 53 -10.23 16.65 -11.59
C ARG A 53 -8.74 16.97 -11.58
N LYS A 54 -8.29 17.85 -12.48
CA LYS A 54 -6.94 18.42 -12.39
C LYS A 54 -6.78 18.90 -10.95
N THR A 55 -5.79 18.38 -10.22
CA THR A 55 -5.32 19.02 -9.01
C THR A 55 -4.90 20.41 -9.45
N GLY A 56 -5.72 21.42 -9.12
CA GLY A 56 -5.35 22.80 -9.39
C GLY A 56 -3.98 23.01 -8.77
N ALA A 57 -3.05 23.55 -9.56
CA ALA A 57 -1.82 24.06 -8.99
C ALA A 57 -2.25 25.07 -7.92
N ALA A 58 -2.03 24.71 -6.66
CA ALA A 58 -2.20 25.68 -5.59
C ALA A 58 -1.17 26.78 -5.87
N THR A 59 -1.65 27.95 -6.26
CA THR A 59 -0.81 29.15 -6.30
C THR A 59 -0.17 29.26 -4.92
N PRO A 60 1.17 29.35 -4.81
CA PRO A 60 1.81 29.46 -3.50
C PRO A 60 1.20 30.65 -2.77
N SER A 61 0.54 30.37 -1.65
CA SER A 61 0.03 31.42 -0.77
C SER A 61 1.24 32.22 -0.28
N ALA A 62 1.25 33.53 -0.58
CA ALA A 62 2.27 34.47 -0.12
C ALA A 62 2.11 34.77 1.38
N ALA A 63 2.08 33.72 2.21
CA ALA A 63 2.24 33.88 3.65
C ALA A 63 3.67 34.39 3.91
N PRO A 64 3.87 35.28 4.89
CA PRO A 64 5.21 35.74 5.25
C PRO A 64 6.07 34.51 5.57
N VAL A 65 7.19 34.36 4.86
CA VAL A 65 8.19 33.34 5.16
C VAL A 65 8.78 33.71 6.50
N VAL A 66 8.23 33.12 7.56
CA VAL A 66 8.87 33.16 8.88
C VAL A 66 10.21 32.44 8.68
N VAL A 67 11.32 33.17 8.78
CA VAL A 67 12.65 32.57 8.79
C VAL A 67 12.81 31.94 10.16
N PRO A 68 13.02 30.62 10.27
CA PRO A 68 13.18 30.00 11.57
C PRO A 68 14.43 30.54 12.25
N PRO A 69 14.45 30.72 13.57
CA PRO A 69 15.70 30.97 14.28
C PRO A 69 16.65 29.78 14.07
N THR A 70 17.93 30.06 13.89
CA THR A 70 18.99 29.04 13.91
C THR A 70 18.90 28.30 15.24
N ILE A 71 18.77 26.96 15.19
CA ILE A 71 18.66 26.13 16.40
C ILE A 71 19.97 26.29 17.19
N SER A 72 19.94 27.06 18.28
CA SER A 72 21.12 27.33 19.10
C SER A 72 21.44 26.22 20.10
N SER A 73 20.57 25.20 20.23
CA SER A 73 20.87 24.04 21.08
C SER A 73 20.25 22.76 20.54
N VAL A 74 21.11 21.79 20.21
CA VAL A 74 20.70 20.43 19.88
C VAL A 74 20.45 19.68 21.19
N ARG A 75 19.22 19.22 21.45
CA ARG A 75 18.92 18.37 22.61
C ARG A 75 19.43 16.95 22.33
N THR A 76 20.66 16.68 22.73
CA THR A 76 21.36 15.40 22.49
C THR A 76 21.89 14.80 23.79
N MET A 77 21.88 13.46 23.88
CA MET A 77 22.59 12.73 24.95
C MET A 77 24.07 12.50 24.61
N PHE A 78 24.51 12.90 23.41
CA PHE A 78 25.89 12.77 22.93
C PHE A 78 26.57 14.14 22.97
N PRO A 79 27.50 14.40 23.92
CA PRO A 79 28.15 15.70 24.08
C PRO A 79 28.84 16.21 22.81
N ALA A 80 29.42 15.30 22.01
CA ALA A 80 30.06 15.63 20.74
C ALA A 80 29.11 16.24 19.70
N LEU A 81 27.80 16.06 19.85
CA LEU A 81 26.77 16.61 18.95
C LEU A 81 26.16 17.92 19.46
N ALA A 82 26.50 18.38 20.67
CA ALA A 82 25.86 19.54 21.29
C ALA A 82 26.19 20.87 20.59
N GLU A 83 27.40 20.97 20.01
CA GLU A 83 27.89 22.15 19.30
C GLU A 83 27.86 21.98 17.77
N VAL A 84 27.36 20.84 17.27
CA VAL A 84 27.28 20.61 15.83
C VAL A 84 26.16 21.43 15.23
N ALA A 85 26.52 22.43 14.44
CA ALA A 85 25.56 23.20 13.65
C ALA A 85 24.93 22.30 12.58
N ILE A 86 23.62 22.05 12.69
CA ILE A 86 22.85 21.35 11.65
C ILE A 86 22.52 22.38 10.56
N PRO A 87 22.94 22.18 9.30
CA PRO A 87 22.60 23.11 8.23
C PRO A 87 21.09 23.07 7.97
N GLY A 88 20.49 24.25 7.78
CA GLY A 88 19.06 24.41 7.56
C GLY A 88 18.25 24.42 8.85
N TYR A 89 16.96 24.11 8.74
CA TYR A 89 16.03 24.14 9.88
C TYR A 89 15.26 22.83 9.94
N SER A 90 14.95 22.39 11.15
CA SER A 90 14.21 21.16 11.42
C SER A 90 12.89 21.47 12.11
N GLY A 91 11.86 20.69 11.75
CA GLY A 91 10.57 20.65 12.43
C GLY A 91 10.37 19.28 13.06
N ILE A 92 10.01 19.24 14.34
CA ILE A 92 9.71 18.00 15.06
C ILE A 92 8.40 18.21 15.80
N ILE A 93 7.51 17.22 15.73
CA ILE A 93 6.36 17.08 16.61
C ILE A 93 6.32 15.62 17.04
N VAL A 94 6.19 15.38 18.33
CA VAL A 94 5.96 14.06 18.92
C VAL A 94 4.74 14.15 19.80
N GLU A 95 3.74 13.33 19.51
CA GLU A 95 2.46 13.31 20.20
C GLU A 95 2.14 11.88 20.66
N THR A 96 1.34 11.78 21.72
CA THR A 96 0.68 10.52 22.09
C THR A 96 -0.48 10.24 21.14
N LEU A 97 -1.00 9.00 21.13
CA LEU A 97 -2.13 8.61 20.26
C LEU A 97 -3.42 9.40 20.55
N ASP A 98 -3.61 9.87 21.78
CA ASP A 98 -4.70 10.73 22.22
C ASP A 98 -4.47 12.22 21.91
N GLY A 99 -3.36 12.58 21.26
CA GLY A 99 -3.08 13.93 20.78
C GLY A 99 -2.38 14.85 21.78
N ARG A 100 -1.80 14.31 22.86
CA ARG A 100 -1.01 15.12 23.80
C ARG A 100 0.41 15.30 23.26
N THR A 101 0.81 16.55 23.01
CA THR A 101 2.19 16.89 22.64
C THR A 101 3.17 16.50 23.74
N VAL A 102 4.20 15.75 23.36
CA VAL A 102 5.32 15.35 24.22
C VAL A 102 6.49 16.31 24.02
N ILE A 103 6.82 16.62 22.76
CA ILE A 103 7.83 17.61 22.38
C ILE A 103 7.52 18.15 20.99
N GLU A 104 7.76 19.43 20.78
CA GLU A 104 7.68 20.07 19.48
C GLU A 104 8.81 21.10 19.28
N SER A 105 9.18 21.32 18.03
CA SER A 105 10.14 22.33 17.59
C SER A 105 9.75 22.78 16.19
N ASN A 106 9.55 24.09 15.99
CA ASN A 106 9.12 24.68 14.72
C ASN A 106 7.86 24.03 14.10
N PRO A 107 6.79 23.70 14.87
CA PRO A 107 5.65 22.93 14.36
C PRO A 107 4.84 23.66 13.28
N GLY A 108 4.81 25.01 13.31
CA GLY A 108 4.05 25.83 12.36
C GLY A 108 4.79 26.19 11.07
N PHE A 109 6.01 25.70 10.86
CA PHE A 109 6.81 26.02 9.68
C PHE A 109 6.48 25.08 8.52
N MET A 110 6.55 25.61 7.30
CA MET A 110 6.36 24.82 6.07
C MET A 110 7.68 24.18 5.66
N PHE A 111 7.65 22.86 5.44
CA PHE A 111 8.79 22.08 4.97
C PHE A 111 8.45 21.39 3.65
N ASN A 112 9.47 21.06 2.83
CA ASN A 112 9.29 20.10 1.76
C ASN A 112 9.12 18.70 2.40
N PRO A 113 7.94 18.05 2.27
CA PRO A 113 7.71 16.77 2.92
C PRO A 113 8.49 15.62 2.27
N ALA A 114 9.06 15.82 1.08
CA ALA A 114 9.65 14.76 0.26
C ALA A 114 8.70 13.55 0.17
N SER A 115 9.18 12.34 0.46
CA SER A 115 8.36 11.14 0.43
C SER A 115 7.27 11.07 1.51
N ASN A 116 7.25 11.94 2.52
CA ASN A 116 6.18 11.98 3.52
C ASN A 116 4.83 12.40 2.91
N VAL A 117 4.84 13.02 1.73
CA VAL A 117 3.62 13.26 0.94
C VAL A 117 2.84 11.97 0.67
N LYS A 118 3.53 10.82 0.61
CA LYS A 118 2.91 9.51 0.37
C LYS A 118 1.89 9.15 1.45
N THR A 119 2.07 9.58 2.70
CA THR A 119 1.10 9.34 3.78
C THR A 119 -0.26 9.97 3.47
N GLY A 120 -0.26 11.23 3.02
CA GLY A 120 -1.49 11.92 2.61
C GLY A 120 -2.12 11.30 1.36
N THR A 121 -1.29 10.88 0.40
CA THR A 121 -1.75 10.16 -0.80
C THR A 121 -2.38 8.82 -0.44
N SER A 122 -1.75 8.01 0.41
CA SER A 122 -2.26 6.72 0.86
C SER A 122 -3.60 6.86 1.58
N TYR A 123 -3.74 7.83 2.49
CA TYR A 123 -5.02 8.11 3.15
C TYR A 123 -6.10 8.51 2.14
N SER A 124 -5.77 9.38 1.18
CA SER A 124 -6.71 9.82 0.15
C SER A 124 -7.20 8.66 -0.72
N VAL A 125 -6.30 7.76 -1.11
CA VAL A 125 -6.64 6.55 -1.88
C VAL A 125 -7.54 5.62 -1.07
N LEU A 126 -7.17 5.30 0.17
CA LEU A 126 -7.99 4.43 1.03
C LEU A 126 -9.37 5.02 1.30
N LYS A 127 -9.45 6.34 1.51
CA LYS A 127 -10.73 7.03 1.74
C LYS A 127 -11.62 7.06 0.49
N ALA A 128 -11.04 7.28 -0.69
CA ALA A 128 -11.78 7.40 -1.94
C ALA A 128 -12.21 6.05 -2.51
N PHE A 129 -11.34 5.04 -2.41
CA PHE A 129 -11.52 3.76 -3.09
C PHE A 129 -11.79 2.59 -2.14
N GLY A 130 -11.41 2.70 -0.87
CA GLY A 130 -11.44 1.60 0.08
C GLY A 130 -10.24 0.65 -0.06
N PRO A 131 -10.01 -0.23 0.94
CA PRO A 131 -8.88 -1.18 0.94
C PRO A 131 -9.01 -2.29 -0.10
N GLU A 132 -10.24 -2.59 -0.55
CA GLU A 132 -10.52 -3.66 -1.51
C GLU A 132 -10.47 -3.20 -2.97
N PHE A 133 -10.17 -1.93 -3.24
CA PHE A 133 -10.05 -1.45 -4.61
C PHE A 133 -8.85 -2.07 -5.33
N ARG A 134 -9.03 -2.33 -6.62
CA ARG A 134 -8.01 -2.89 -7.50
C ARG A 134 -8.03 -2.14 -8.82
N PHE A 135 -6.85 -1.80 -9.31
CA PHE A 135 -6.71 -1.19 -10.64
C PHE A 135 -6.91 -2.27 -11.70
N ALA A 136 -7.76 -2.01 -12.68
CA ALA A 136 -8.04 -2.96 -13.74
C ALA A 136 -7.08 -2.79 -14.93
N THR A 137 -6.65 -3.92 -15.47
CA THR A 137 -6.10 -4.05 -16.83
C THR A 137 -7.07 -4.89 -17.65
N ASN A 138 -7.63 -4.30 -18.70
CA ASN A 138 -8.65 -4.91 -19.55
C ASN A 138 -8.08 -5.24 -20.92
N VAL A 139 -8.62 -6.31 -21.52
CA VAL A 139 -8.28 -6.74 -22.87
C VAL A 139 -9.55 -6.77 -23.71
N TYR A 140 -9.51 -6.14 -24.88
CA TYR A 140 -10.64 -6.01 -25.81
C TYR A 140 -10.23 -6.46 -27.20
N THR A 141 -11.22 -6.76 -28.05
CA THR A 141 -11.03 -6.97 -29.48
C THR A 141 -12.18 -6.31 -30.25
N ASP A 142 -11.88 -5.72 -31.41
CA ASP A 142 -12.86 -5.30 -32.42
C ASP A 142 -13.11 -6.38 -33.47
N GLY A 143 -12.34 -7.47 -33.43
CA GLY A 143 -12.37 -8.57 -34.37
C GLY A 143 -13.33 -9.71 -34.02
N ALA A 144 -13.47 -10.64 -34.96
CA ALA A 144 -14.25 -11.86 -34.81
C ALA A 144 -13.33 -13.08 -34.69
N LEU A 145 -13.59 -13.93 -33.71
CA LEU A 145 -12.88 -15.20 -33.54
C LEU A 145 -13.55 -16.29 -34.38
N ASP A 146 -12.81 -16.87 -35.33
CA ASP A 146 -13.19 -18.12 -35.97
C ASP A 146 -12.93 -19.28 -35.01
N GLN A 147 -14.00 -19.85 -34.46
CA GLN A 147 -13.92 -20.95 -33.48
C GLN A 147 -13.34 -22.25 -34.07
N ALA A 148 -13.41 -22.46 -35.39
CA ALA A 148 -12.89 -23.66 -36.02
C ALA A 148 -11.37 -23.62 -36.15
N THR A 149 -10.82 -22.46 -36.52
CA THR A 149 -9.38 -22.28 -36.74
C THR A 149 -8.64 -21.71 -35.53
N GLY A 150 -9.33 -20.94 -34.69
CA GLY A 150 -8.76 -20.16 -33.59
C GLY A 150 -8.19 -18.82 -34.05
N ASN A 151 -8.41 -18.41 -35.31
CA ASN A 151 -7.95 -17.13 -35.84
C ASN A 151 -8.85 -15.98 -35.36
N LEU A 152 -8.28 -14.97 -34.72
CA LEU A 152 -8.95 -13.72 -34.42
C LEU A 152 -8.71 -12.72 -35.56
N ILE A 153 -9.76 -12.41 -36.31
CA ILE A 153 -9.68 -11.44 -37.41
C ILE A 153 -10.02 -10.04 -36.87
N GLY A 154 -9.00 -9.33 -36.41
CA GLY A 154 -9.08 -7.95 -35.93
C GLY A 154 -7.90 -7.57 -35.05
N ASN A 155 -8.10 -6.57 -34.17
CA ASN A 155 -7.08 -6.05 -33.27
C ASN A 155 -7.36 -6.47 -31.82
N ILE A 156 -6.29 -6.70 -31.06
CA ILE A 156 -6.35 -6.83 -29.59
C ILE A 156 -5.90 -5.51 -28.96
N TYR A 157 -6.70 -4.99 -28.03
CA TYR A 157 -6.40 -3.79 -27.26
C TYR A 157 -6.18 -4.14 -25.80
N VAL A 158 -5.11 -3.61 -25.21
CA VAL A 158 -4.85 -3.70 -23.77
C VAL A 158 -4.98 -2.30 -23.18
N SER A 159 -5.80 -2.15 -22.13
CA SER A 159 -6.09 -0.85 -21.53
C SER A 159 -6.24 -0.94 -20.01
N GLY A 160 -5.50 -0.12 -19.28
CA GLY A 160 -5.54 -0.10 -17.82
C GLY A 160 -4.77 1.07 -17.21
N ARG A 161 -4.87 1.21 -15.89
CA ARG A 161 -4.07 2.14 -15.07
C ARG A 161 -3.43 1.43 -13.88
N ASP A 162 -3.15 0.15 -14.06
CA ASP A 162 -2.56 -0.69 -13.02
C ASP A 162 -1.07 -0.39 -12.86
N PRO A 163 -0.65 0.19 -11.72
CA PRO A 163 0.75 0.58 -11.50
C PRO A 163 1.69 -0.62 -11.30
N ILE A 164 1.16 -1.84 -11.16
CA ILE A 164 1.95 -3.06 -10.96
C ILE A 164 1.82 -4.06 -12.12
N PHE A 165 1.19 -3.68 -13.24
CA PHE A 165 1.12 -4.54 -14.42
C PHE A 165 2.53 -4.88 -14.92
N GLY A 166 2.75 -6.16 -15.25
CA GLY A 166 4.09 -6.73 -15.45
C GLY A 166 4.08 -7.97 -16.33
N TYR A 167 5.24 -8.62 -16.46
CA TYR A 167 5.43 -9.77 -17.37
C TYR A 167 4.49 -10.94 -17.04
N GLU A 168 4.37 -11.29 -15.77
CA GLU A 168 3.55 -12.40 -15.29
C GLU A 168 2.06 -12.17 -15.60
N HIS A 169 1.60 -10.92 -15.49
CA HIS A 169 0.24 -10.52 -15.85
C HIS A 169 0.00 -10.65 -17.37
N ALA A 170 0.97 -10.25 -18.20
CA ALA A 170 0.88 -10.40 -19.65
C ALA A 170 0.85 -11.88 -20.07
N VAL A 171 1.65 -12.73 -19.43
CA VAL A 171 1.63 -14.18 -19.64
C VAL A 171 0.28 -14.77 -19.23
N ALA A 172 -0.28 -14.37 -18.07
CA ALA A 172 -1.60 -14.81 -17.64
C ALA A 172 -2.70 -14.41 -18.65
N ILE A 173 -2.65 -13.18 -19.18
CA ILE A 173 -3.55 -12.73 -20.25
C ILE A 173 -3.41 -13.60 -21.50
N ALA A 174 -2.19 -13.89 -21.95
CA ALA A 174 -1.95 -14.73 -23.13
C ALA A 174 -2.50 -16.15 -22.94
N HIS A 175 -2.33 -16.72 -21.74
CA HIS A 175 -2.93 -18.01 -21.41
C HIS A 175 -4.45 -17.96 -21.44
N GLU A 176 -5.09 -16.91 -20.92
CA GLU A 176 -6.54 -16.79 -20.97
C GLU A 176 -7.08 -16.55 -22.39
N LEU A 177 -6.35 -15.82 -23.24
CA LEU A 177 -6.70 -15.71 -24.67
C LEU A 177 -6.64 -17.09 -25.36
N ASN A 178 -5.59 -17.87 -25.10
CA ASN A 178 -5.47 -19.23 -25.61
C ASN A 178 -6.61 -20.14 -25.12
N ARG A 179 -7.00 -20.03 -23.83
CA ARG A 179 -8.15 -20.77 -23.26
C ARG A 179 -9.48 -20.33 -23.86
N ALA A 180 -9.61 -19.05 -24.22
CA ALA A 180 -10.76 -18.52 -24.94
C ALA A 180 -10.80 -18.95 -26.42
N GLY A 181 -9.78 -19.68 -26.91
CA GLY A 181 -9.73 -20.23 -28.27
C GLY A 181 -8.98 -19.37 -29.28
N VAL A 182 -8.42 -18.23 -28.86
CA VAL A 182 -7.56 -17.39 -29.71
C VAL A 182 -6.19 -18.06 -29.84
N LYS A 183 -5.76 -18.36 -31.06
CA LYS A 183 -4.46 -18.99 -31.35
C LYS A 183 -3.54 -18.08 -32.16
N THR A 184 -4.14 -17.24 -33.00
CA THR A 184 -3.47 -16.43 -34.02
C THR A 184 -4.28 -15.19 -34.36
#